data_AF-A0A2V7TJD0-F1
#
_entry.id   AF-A0A2V7TJD0-F1
#
_cell.length_a   1.000
_cell.length_b   1.000
_cell.length_c   1.000
_cell.angle_alpha   90.00
_cell.angle_beta   90.00
_cell.angle_gamma   90.00
#
_symmetry.space_group_name_H-M   'P 1'
#
loop_
_entity.id
_entity.type
_entity.pdbx_description
1 polymer ?
#
loop_
_entity_poly.entity_id
_entity_poly.type
_entity_poly.pdbx_seq_one_letter_code
_entity_poly.pdbx_strand_id
1 'polypeptide(L)'
;MTRDEILAWLDSRRPTPPLALRERLRAAVRETALGLPAHLARLGDELLAGVAARPAGGRELALDLLAADAFATYAFEAQAEEMHP
;
A
#
# COMPACT_ATOMS: atom_id res chain seq x y z
N MET A 1 0.19 12.52 -8.72
CA MET A 1 -0.26 12.65 -7.32
C MET A 1 0.95 12.84 -6.43
N THR A 2 0.85 13.81 -5.53
CA THR A 2 1.86 14.07 -4.51
C THR A 2 1.85 12.97 -3.47
N ARG A 3 2.97 12.79 -2.77
CA ARG A 3 3.06 11.87 -1.64
C ARG A 3 2.00 12.19 -0.58
N ASP A 4 1.79 13.47 -0.28
CA ASP A 4 0.87 13.89 0.78
C ASP A 4 -0.59 13.59 0.46
N GLU A 5 -1.02 13.73 -0.80
CA GLU A 5 -2.37 13.34 -1.25
C GLU A 5 -2.62 11.84 -1.04
N ILE A 6 -1.63 11.01 -1.37
CA ILE A 6 -1.73 9.55 -1.21
C ILE A 6 -1.78 9.18 0.27
N LEU A 7 -0.96 9.84 1.10
CA LEU A 7 -0.96 9.63 2.54
C LEU A 7 -2.28 10.05 3.19
N ALA A 8 -2.87 11.16 2.75
CA ALA A 8 -4.18 11.62 3.23
C ALA A 8 -5.28 10.60 2.92
N TRP A 9 -5.25 9.99 1.72
CA TRP A 9 -6.20 8.93 1.37
C TRP A 9 -5.99 7.65 2.21
N LEU A 10 -4.75 7.25 2.48
CA LEU A 10 -4.47 6.11 3.36
C LEU A 10 -4.92 6.37 4.80
N ASP A 11 -4.78 7.60 5.29
CA ASP A 11 -5.19 7.98 6.65
C ASP A 11 -6.72 8.04 6.82
N SER A 12 -7.47 8.14 5.70
CA SER A 12 -8.94 8.09 5.72
C SER A 12 -9.50 6.67 5.84
N ARG A 13 -8.69 5.62 5.59
CA ARG A 13 -9.14 4.22 5.58
C ARG A 13 -9.75 3.80 6.92
N ARG A 14 -10.83 2.99 6.84
CA ARG A 14 -11.56 2.44 7.99
C ARG A 14 -11.82 0.93 7.78
N PRO A 15 -11.60 0.08 8.80
CA PRO A 15 -11.04 0.38 10.11
C PRO A 15 -9.60 0.90 10.02
N THR A 16 -9.17 1.68 11.03
CA THR A 16 -7.81 2.23 11.03
C THR A 16 -6.79 1.09 11.14
N PRO A 17 -5.81 0.97 10.22
CA PRO A 17 -4.80 -0.07 10.29
C PRO A 17 -3.99 0.00 11.60
N PRO A 18 -3.52 -1.15 12.14
CA PRO A 18 -2.59 -1.17 13.26
C PRO A 18 -1.36 -0.30 13.00
N LEU A 19 -0.80 0.32 14.05
CA LEU A 19 0.26 1.34 13.92
C LEU A 19 1.45 0.88 13.07
N ALA A 20 1.96 -0.32 13.34
CA ALA A 20 3.12 -0.87 12.61
C ALA A 20 2.84 -1.03 11.10
N LEU A 21 1.63 -1.44 10.72
CA LEU A 21 1.23 -1.54 9.32
C LEU A 21 1.11 -0.14 8.70
N ARG A 22 0.52 0.82 9.42
CA ARG A 22 0.37 2.20 8.94
C ARG A 22 1.71 2.88 8.70
N GLU A 23 2.67 2.71 9.61
CA GLU A 23 4.04 3.20 9.43
C GLU A 23 4.71 2.56 8.23
N ARG A 24 4.52 1.25 8.04
CA ARG A 24 5.08 0.54 6.89
C ARG A 24 4.52 1.01 5.55
N LEU A 25 3.20 1.22 5.47
CA LEU A 25 2.52 1.78 4.29
C LEU A 25 3.06 3.18 3.98
N ARG A 26 3.12 4.06 4.99
CA ARG A 26 3.65 5.43 4.85
C ARG A 26 5.10 5.46 4.35
N ALA A 27 5.92 4.50 4.80
CA ALA A 27 7.30 4.37 4.36
C ALA A 27 7.45 3.91 2.91
N ALA A 28 6.47 3.16 2.37
CA ALA A 28 6.50 2.68 0.99
C ALA A 28 5.99 3.72 -0.03
N VAL A 29 5.10 4.63 0.40
CA VAL A 29 4.52 5.65 -0.48
C VAL A 29 5.55 6.69 -0.91
N ARG A 30 5.53 6.96 -2.21
CA ARG A 30 6.33 7.97 -2.90
C ARG A 30 5.46 8.70 -3.92
N GLU A 31 5.90 9.87 -4.37
CA GLU A 31 5.21 10.59 -5.44
C GLU A 31 5.19 9.78 -6.75
N THR A 32 4.17 10.03 -7.57
CA THR A 32 3.95 9.26 -8.80
C THR A 32 3.16 10.06 -9.83
N ALA A 33 3.37 9.74 -11.11
CA ALA A 33 2.53 10.21 -12.21
C ALA A 33 1.29 9.31 -12.44
N LEU A 34 1.25 8.13 -11.81
CA LEU A 34 0.12 7.20 -11.92
C LEU A 34 -1.10 7.72 -11.15
N GLY A 35 -2.30 7.29 -11.57
CA GLY A 35 -3.52 7.38 -10.75
C GLY A 35 -3.42 6.52 -9.49
N LEU A 36 -4.27 6.81 -8.50
CA LEU A 36 -4.17 6.19 -7.17
C LEU A 36 -4.27 4.66 -7.21
N PRO A 37 -5.25 4.03 -7.91
CA PRO A 37 -5.37 2.57 -7.93
C PRO A 37 -4.12 1.90 -8.51
N ALA A 38 -3.64 2.39 -9.65
CA ALA A 38 -2.47 1.86 -10.32
C ALA A 38 -1.18 2.04 -9.48
N HIS A 39 -1.06 3.16 -8.76
CA HIS A 39 0.06 3.37 -7.87
C HIS A 39 0.06 2.39 -6.68
N LEU A 40 -1.09 2.21 -6.03
CA LEU A 40 -1.23 1.29 -4.90
C LEU A 40 -0.95 -0.16 -5.34
N ALA A 41 -1.50 -0.59 -6.48
CA ALA A 41 -1.22 -1.92 -7.03
C ALA A 41 0.28 -2.14 -7.28
N ARG A 42 0.97 -1.14 -7.84
CA ARG A 42 2.41 -1.20 -8.07
C ARG A 42 3.22 -1.29 -6.77
N LEU A 43 2.83 -0.54 -5.73
CA LEU A 43 3.50 -0.65 -4.42
C LEU A 43 3.33 -2.04 -3.80
N GLY A 44 2.14 -2.62 -3.95
CA GLY A 44 1.88 -3.99 -3.52
C GLY A 44 2.77 -5.01 -4.23
N ASP A 45 2.85 -4.92 -5.56
CA ASP A 45 3.69 -5.80 -6.39
C ASP A 45 5.18 -5.71 -6.05
N GLU A 46 5.72 -4.49 -5.88
CA GLU A 46 7.12 -4.27 -5.51
C GLU A 46 7.47 -4.88 -4.13
N LEU A 47 6.58 -4.73 -3.14
CA LEU A 47 6.77 -5.33 -1.82
C LEU A 47 6.68 -6.85 -1.89
N LEU A 48 5.70 -7.39 -2.64
CA LEU A 48 5.54 -8.83 -2.80
C LEU A 48 6.74 -9.47 -3.50
N ALA A 49 7.27 -8.83 -4.55
CA ALA A 49 8.50 -9.25 -5.22
C ALA A 49 9.70 -9.25 -4.24
N GLY A 50 9.82 -8.22 -3.41
CA GLY A 50 10.85 -8.13 -2.37
C GLY A 50 10.72 -9.19 -1.26
N VAL A 51 9.49 -9.62 -0.97
CA VAL A 51 9.21 -10.74 -0.05
C VAL A 51 9.61 -12.08 -0.70
N ALA A 52 9.18 -12.32 -1.93
CA ALA A 52 9.46 -13.55 -2.67
C ALA A 52 10.96 -13.78 -2.90
N ALA A 53 11.74 -12.70 -3.07
CA ALA A 53 13.19 -12.77 -3.25
C ALA A 53 13.96 -13.14 -1.97
N ARG A 54 13.32 -13.15 -0.79
CA ARG A 54 13.98 -13.36 0.52
C ARG A 54 13.23 -14.41 1.37
N PRO A 55 13.20 -15.69 0.94
CA PRO A 55 12.37 -16.73 1.56
C PRO A 55 12.75 -17.10 3.01
N ALA A 56 13.94 -16.71 3.48
CA ALA A 56 14.43 -17.07 4.81
C ALA A 56 14.22 -15.99 5.90
N GLY A 57 13.56 -14.86 5.61
CA GLY A 57 13.52 -13.76 6.57
C GLY A 57 12.33 -13.79 7.56
N GLY A 58 12.52 -13.03 8.65
CA GLY A 58 11.66 -13.05 9.84
C GLY A 58 10.54 -12.01 9.86
N ARG A 59 10.26 -11.43 11.03
CA ARG A 59 9.11 -10.55 11.29
C ARG A 59 8.97 -9.35 10.34
N GLU A 60 10.08 -8.80 9.87
CA GLU A 60 10.07 -7.68 8.91
C GLU A 60 9.44 -8.08 7.57
N LEU A 61 9.70 -9.30 7.10
CA LEU A 61 9.07 -9.84 5.90
C LEU A 61 7.56 -10.08 6.07
N ALA A 62 7.11 -10.42 7.28
CA ALA A 62 5.69 -10.53 7.57
C ALA A 62 4.98 -9.17 7.48
N LEU A 63 5.63 -8.09 7.92
CA LEU A 63 5.10 -6.73 7.76
C LEU A 63 5.13 -6.27 6.29
N ASP A 64 6.18 -6.59 5.54
CA ASP A 64 6.25 -6.32 4.10
C ASP A 64 5.11 -7.04 3.34
N LEU A 65 4.85 -8.31 3.68
CA LEU A 65 3.76 -9.09 3.09
C LEU A 65 2.39 -8.51 3.44
N LEU A 66 2.17 -8.12 4.70
CA LEU A 66 0.91 -7.49 5.11
C LEU A 66 0.71 -6.14 4.44
N ALA A 67 1.78 -5.36 4.24
CA ALA A 67 1.71 -4.11 3.49
C ALA A 67 1.39 -4.36 2.01
N ALA A 68 1.97 -5.40 1.40
CA ALA A 68 1.64 -5.79 0.03
C ALA A 68 0.16 -6.14 -0.15
N ASP A 69 -0.39 -6.95 0.76
CA ASP A 69 -1.81 -7.32 0.80
C ASP A 69 -2.72 -6.10 0.97
N ALA A 70 -2.39 -5.21 1.91
CA ALA A 70 -3.14 -3.97 2.13
C ALA A 70 -3.11 -3.07 0.89
N PHE A 71 -1.97 -2.91 0.22
CA PHE A 71 -1.89 -2.14 -1.01
C PHE A 71 -2.72 -2.73 -2.15
N ALA A 72 -2.76 -4.06 -2.28
CA ALA A 72 -3.62 -4.72 -3.26
C ALA A 72 -5.10 -4.46 -2.96
N THR A 73 -5.51 -4.58 -1.70
CA THR A 73 -6.89 -4.28 -1.27
C THR A 73 -7.25 -2.81 -1.55
N TYR A 74 -6.37 -1.88 -1.16
CA TYR A 74 -6.59 -0.45 -1.37
C TYR A 74 -6.58 -0.04 -2.83
N ALA A 75 -5.84 -0.74 -3.70
CA ALA A 75 -5.93 -0.52 -5.13
C ALA A 75 -7.34 -0.82 -5.65
N PHE A 76 -7.96 -1.91 -5.20
CA PHE A 76 -9.35 -2.23 -5.57
C PHE A 76 -10.35 -1.25 -4.96
N GLU A 77 -10.18 -0.83 -3.70
CA GLU A 77 -11.04 0.19 -3.08
C GLU A 77 -10.98 1.52 -3.84
N ALA A 78 -9.77 2.01 -4.14
CA ALA A 78 -9.58 3.23 -4.89
C ALA A 78 -10.20 3.11 -6.30
N GLN A 79 -10.06 1.97 -6.96
CA GLN A 79 -10.67 1.74 -8.27
C GLN A 79 -12.20 1.78 -8.19
N ALA A 80 -12.78 1.21 -7.13
CA ALA A 80 -14.22 1.24 -6.90
C ALA A 80 -14.73 2.66 -6.62
N GLU A 81 -14.01 3.45 -5.82
CA GLU A 81 -14.31 4.87 -5.57
C GLU A 81 -14.26 5.70 -6.87
N GLU A 82 -13.29 5.45 -7.77
CA GLU A 82 -13.23 6.14 -9.07
C GLU A 82 -14.41 5.78 -10.00
N MET A 83 -14.94 4.56 -9.92
CA MET A 83 -16.09 4.12 -10.71
C MET A 83 -17.43 4.58 -10.14
N HIS A 84 -17.48 4.91 -8.85
CA HIS A 84 -18.68 5.32 -8.11
C HIS A 84 -18.39 6.53 -7.20
N PRO A 85 -18.18 7.73 -7.77
CA PRO A 85 -17.74 8.92 -7.05
C PRO A 85 -18.81 9.53 -6.13
#